data_AF-A0A8D4VNT6-F1
#
_entry.id   AF-A0A8D4VNT6-F1
#
_cell.length_a   1.000
_cell.length_b   1.000
_cell.length_c   1.000
_cell.angle_alpha   90.00
_cell.angle_beta   90.00
_cell.angle_gamma   90.00
#
_symmetry.space_group_name_H-M   'P 1'
#
loop_
_entity.id
_entity.type
_entity.pdbx_description
1 polymer ?
#
loop_
_entity_poly.entity_id
_entity_poly.type
_entity_poly.pdbx_seq_one_letter_code
_entity_poly.pdbx_strand_id
1 'polypeptide(L)'
;MAATSISVADAQDKPLLDKGWLTFAFMLYTVFYFWVRWYEGVYGWSAGLDAFAPEFETYWMNFLYIEIVLEITTASILWGYLWKSRDRNLAAITPREELRRNMTHLVWLFAYAWAIYWGASYFTEQDGTWHQTVVRDTDFTPSHIIEFYLTYPIYIITGFASFLYAKTRLPHWNKGMSLPYLITVVGPFMILPNVGLNEWGHTFWFMEELFVAPLHYGFVIFGWLALAVMGVVLQIMDSLNPLIGREVCSAIDSGACKC
;
A
#
# COMPACT_ATOMS: atom_id res chain seq x y z
N MET A 1 -29.61 35.01 41.54
CA MET A 1 -28.30 34.72 40.91
C MET A 1 -28.57 33.93 39.65
N ALA A 2 -28.14 34.46 38.51
CA ALA A 2 -28.49 33.95 37.18
C ALA A 2 -27.84 32.58 36.93
N ALA A 3 -28.65 31.62 36.49
CA ALA A 3 -28.17 30.37 35.92
C ALA A 3 -27.52 30.68 34.57
N THR A 4 -26.19 30.65 34.51
CA THR A 4 -25.44 30.67 33.26
C THR A 4 -25.63 29.32 32.56
N SER A 5 -26.59 29.24 31.66
CA SER A 5 -26.64 28.20 30.64
C SER A 5 -25.45 28.43 29.70
N ILE A 6 -24.36 27.69 29.92
CA ILE A 6 -23.29 27.57 28.92
C ILE A 6 -23.94 26.87 27.74
N SER A 7 -24.22 27.62 26.67
CA SER A 7 -24.54 27.05 25.38
C SER A 7 -23.34 26.20 24.97
N VAL A 8 -23.47 24.89 25.07
CA VAL A 8 -22.58 23.96 24.37
C VAL A 8 -22.84 24.25 22.91
N ALA A 9 -21.98 25.06 22.29
CA ALA A 9 -21.96 25.19 20.85
C ALA A 9 -21.83 23.78 20.30
N ASP A 10 -22.79 23.36 19.47
CA ASP A 10 -22.75 22.09 18.74
C ASP A 10 -21.42 21.99 18.01
N ALA A 11 -20.45 21.31 18.62
CA ALA A 11 -19.22 20.93 17.95
C ALA A 11 -19.67 19.94 16.87
N GLN A 12 -19.84 20.46 15.65
CA GLN A 12 -20.34 19.68 14.52
C GLN A 12 -19.51 18.40 14.40
N ASP A 13 -20.16 17.26 14.61
CA ASP A 13 -19.50 15.97 14.58
C ASP A 13 -18.74 15.79 13.25
N LYS A 14 -17.50 15.31 13.35
CA LYS A 14 -16.69 15.03 12.15
C LYS A 14 -17.44 14.05 11.22
N PRO A 15 -17.32 14.21 9.90
CA PRO A 15 -17.93 13.28 8.96
C PRO A 15 -17.35 11.88 9.18
N LEU A 16 -18.19 10.85 9.00
CA LEU A 16 -17.77 9.45 9.13
C LEU A 16 -16.69 9.10 8.10
N LEU A 17 -16.94 9.44 6.84
CA LEU A 17 -15.98 9.34 5.76
C LEU A 17 -15.37 10.72 5.48
N ASP A 18 -14.06 10.84 5.69
CA ASP A 18 -13.30 12.00 5.28
C ASP A 18 -12.96 11.91 3.79
N LYS A 19 -13.76 12.61 2.96
CA LYS A 19 -13.57 12.66 1.52
C LYS A 19 -12.25 13.32 1.13
N GLY A 20 -11.79 14.30 1.91
CA GLY A 20 -10.51 14.97 1.66
C GLY A 20 -9.36 13.99 1.80
N TRP A 21 -9.40 13.15 2.84
CA TRP A 21 -8.39 12.11 3.05
C TRP A 21 -8.42 11.03 1.96
N LEU A 22 -9.62 10.61 1.50
CA LEU A 22 -9.75 9.69 0.38
C LEU A 22 -9.19 10.27 -0.92
N THR A 23 -9.53 11.52 -1.24
CA THR A 23 -9.00 12.21 -2.44
C THR A 23 -7.50 12.38 -2.34
N PHE A 24 -6.96 12.73 -1.18
CA PHE A 24 -5.52 12.79 -0.95
C PHE A 24 -4.86 11.42 -1.20
N ALA A 25 -5.41 10.36 -0.60
CA ALA A 25 -4.90 9.01 -0.77
C ALA A 25 -4.86 8.60 -2.25
N PHE A 26 -5.91 8.89 -3.03
CA PHE A 26 -5.93 8.61 -4.46
C PHE A 26 -4.93 9.48 -5.26
N MET A 27 -4.99 10.79 -5.07
CA MET A 27 -4.25 11.75 -5.88
C MET A 27 -2.75 11.73 -5.60
N LEU A 28 -2.33 11.41 -4.38
CA LEU A 28 -0.92 11.33 -4.01
C LEU A 28 -0.17 10.34 -4.92
N TYR A 29 -0.62 9.07 -4.97
CA TYR A 29 0.02 8.07 -5.82
C TYR A 29 -0.19 8.35 -7.30
N THR A 30 -1.39 8.79 -7.70
CA THR A 30 -1.69 9.07 -9.10
C THR A 30 -0.76 10.14 -9.64
N VAL A 31 -0.70 11.32 -9.03
CA VAL A 31 0.16 12.41 -9.52
C VAL A 31 1.63 12.01 -9.49
N PHE A 32 2.08 11.35 -8.41
CA PHE A 32 3.45 10.89 -8.29
C PHE A 32 3.82 9.90 -9.41
N TYR A 33 3.05 8.84 -9.62
CA TYR A 33 3.35 7.84 -10.63
C TYR A 33 3.12 8.32 -12.06
N PHE A 34 2.22 9.27 -12.30
CA PHE A 34 2.15 9.94 -13.60
C PHE A 34 3.41 10.76 -13.88
N TRP A 35 4.00 11.40 -12.86
CA TRP A 35 5.29 12.08 -13.00
C TRP A 35 6.43 11.08 -13.23
N VAL A 36 6.49 9.98 -12.47
CA VAL A 36 7.48 8.90 -12.70
C VAL A 36 7.36 8.36 -14.12
N ARG A 37 6.13 8.10 -14.57
CA ARG A 37 5.86 7.59 -15.92
C ARG A 37 6.29 8.56 -17.02
N TRP A 38 6.11 9.85 -16.80
CA TRP A 38 6.64 10.88 -17.69
C TRP A 38 8.17 10.90 -17.67
N TYR A 39 8.78 10.85 -16.48
CA TYR A 39 10.23 10.87 -16.28
C TYR A 39 10.90 9.72 -17.05
N GLU A 40 10.46 8.48 -16.83
CA GLU A 40 10.99 7.32 -17.56
C GLU A 40 10.67 7.36 -19.05
N GLY A 41 9.54 7.97 -19.45
CA GLY A 41 9.18 8.13 -20.85
C GLY A 41 10.16 9.01 -21.62
N VAL A 42 10.79 9.97 -20.94
CA VAL A 42 11.82 10.84 -21.51
C VAL A 42 13.21 10.23 -21.32
N TYR A 43 13.59 9.96 -20.08
CA TYR A 43 14.95 9.59 -19.72
C TYR A 43 15.27 8.10 -19.91
N GLY A 44 14.25 7.25 -20.10
CA GLY A 44 14.47 5.84 -20.43
C GLY A 44 15.15 5.72 -21.78
N TRP A 45 14.68 6.48 -22.77
CA TRP A 45 15.26 6.49 -24.11
C TRP A 45 16.53 7.34 -24.23
N SER A 46 16.60 8.48 -23.52
CA SER A 46 17.73 9.40 -23.68
C SER A 46 18.93 9.06 -22.82
N ALA A 47 18.72 8.41 -21.66
CA ALA A 47 19.76 8.21 -20.64
C ALA A 47 19.68 6.83 -19.95
N GLY A 48 18.77 5.94 -20.35
CA GLY A 48 18.52 4.66 -19.70
C GLY A 48 18.95 3.42 -20.49
N LEU A 49 19.53 3.60 -21.69
CA LEU A 49 19.86 2.50 -22.60
C LEU A 49 21.28 1.94 -22.41
N ASP A 50 22.22 2.75 -21.93
CA ASP A 50 23.62 2.36 -21.70
C ASP A 50 23.97 2.66 -20.24
N ALA A 51 24.16 1.60 -19.44
CA ALA A 51 24.43 1.74 -18.01
C ALA A 51 25.86 2.21 -17.71
N PHE A 52 26.77 2.19 -18.69
CA PHE A 52 28.15 2.66 -18.53
C PHE A 52 28.29 4.16 -18.84
N ALA A 53 27.26 4.78 -19.40
CA ALA A 53 27.25 6.20 -19.70
C ALA A 53 27.12 7.05 -18.41
N PRO A 54 27.82 8.19 -18.30
CA PRO A 54 27.74 9.06 -17.11
C PRO A 54 26.35 9.67 -16.90
N GLU A 55 25.55 9.78 -17.95
CA GLU A 55 24.15 10.20 -17.87
C GLU A 55 23.31 9.20 -17.07
N PHE A 56 23.60 7.89 -17.19
CA PHE A 56 22.90 6.85 -16.44
C PHE A 56 23.07 7.04 -14.94
N GLU A 57 24.28 7.36 -14.49
CA GLU A 57 24.56 7.67 -13.09
C GLU A 57 23.72 8.87 -12.61
N THR A 58 23.60 9.89 -13.46
CA THR A 58 22.91 11.13 -13.13
C THR A 58 21.40 10.96 -13.04
N TYR A 59 20.79 10.25 -13.98
CA TYR A 59 19.32 10.15 -14.11
C TYR A 59 18.73 8.90 -13.46
N TRP A 60 19.49 7.81 -13.33
CA TRP A 60 18.97 6.52 -12.86
C TRP A 60 19.61 6.09 -11.54
N MET A 61 20.94 6.06 -11.43
CA MET A 61 21.57 5.62 -10.18
C MET A 61 21.32 6.59 -9.02
N ASN A 62 21.41 7.90 -9.27
CA ASN A 62 21.01 8.88 -8.25
C ASN A 62 19.54 8.76 -7.86
N PHE A 63 18.65 8.40 -8.80
CA PHE A 63 17.24 8.17 -8.51
C PHE A 63 17.09 7.01 -7.51
N LEU A 64 17.73 5.88 -7.79
CA LEU A 64 17.78 4.71 -6.92
C LEU A 64 18.33 5.03 -5.51
N TYR A 65 19.43 5.77 -5.43
CA TYR A 65 20.01 6.10 -4.12
C TYR A 65 19.12 7.03 -3.32
N ILE A 66 18.46 7.99 -3.98
CA ILE A 66 17.56 8.94 -3.33
C ILE A 66 16.30 8.24 -2.83
N GLU A 67 15.65 7.39 -3.66
CA GLU A 67 14.40 6.74 -3.27
C GLU A 67 14.57 5.82 -2.07
N ILE A 68 15.64 5.01 -2.02
CA ILE A 68 15.89 4.10 -0.89
C ILE A 68 16.02 4.87 0.44
N VAL A 69 16.76 5.99 0.42
CA VAL A 69 16.92 6.84 1.62
C VAL A 69 15.57 7.45 2.03
N LEU A 70 14.80 7.95 1.07
CA LEU A 70 13.49 8.55 1.33
C LEU A 70 12.48 7.53 1.84
N GLU A 71 12.49 6.31 1.32
CA GLU A 71 11.60 5.23 1.71
C GLU A 71 11.86 4.76 3.14
N ILE A 72 13.10 4.48 3.49
CA ILE A 72 13.49 4.09 4.85
C ILE A 72 13.10 5.19 5.84
N THR A 73 13.35 6.45 5.46
CA THR A 73 13.00 7.62 6.28
C THR A 73 11.48 7.74 6.45
N THR A 74 10.74 7.64 5.35
CA THR A 74 9.27 7.76 5.33
C THR A 74 8.62 6.63 6.11
N ALA A 75 9.08 5.38 5.93
CA ALA A 75 8.62 4.22 6.69
C ALA A 75 8.83 4.43 8.19
N SER A 76 10.05 4.84 8.59
CA SER A 76 10.40 5.09 9.98
C SER A 76 9.53 6.18 10.62
N ILE A 77 9.33 7.30 9.90
CA ILE A 77 8.50 8.41 10.37
C ILE A 77 7.03 7.99 10.45
N LEU A 78 6.48 7.41 9.39
CA LEU A 78 5.06 7.07 9.30
C LEU A 78 4.67 5.99 10.31
N TRP A 79 5.40 4.88 10.32
CA TRP A 79 5.13 3.77 11.24
C TRP A 79 5.40 4.18 12.69
N GLY A 80 6.49 4.90 12.93
CA GLY A 80 6.80 5.47 14.24
C GLY A 80 5.72 6.45 14.73
N TYR A 81 5.22 7.31 13.84
CA TYR A 81 4.12 8.23 14.12
C TYR A 81 2.85 7.47 14.49
N LEU A 82 2.45 6.49 13.67
CA LEU A 82 1.26 5.68 13.94
C LEU A 82 1.39 4.96 15.28
N TRP A 83 2.53 4.35 15.58
CA TRP A 83 2.72 3.67 16.86
C TRP A 83 2.71 4.64 18.05
N LYS A 84 3.39 5.78 17.93
CA LYS A 84 3.51 6.77 19.03
C LYS A 84 2.18 7.45 19.34
N SER A 85 1.39 7.75 18.32
CA SER A 85 0.07 8.38 18.44
C SER A 85 -1.08 7.38 18.71
N ARG A 86 -0.76 6.13 19.08
CA ARG A 86 -1.77 5.09 19.35
C ARG A 86 -2.74 5.51 20.44
N ASP A 87 -3.99 5.10 20.30
CA ASP A 87 -4.98 5.29 21.34
C ASP A 87 -4.70 4.29 22.49
N ARG A 88 -4.45 4.81 23.69
CA ARG A 88 -4.12 4.01 24.88
C ARG A 88 -5.35 3.50 25.62
N ASN A 89 -6.54 4.05 25.32
CA ASN A 89 -7.79 3.68 25.98
C ASN A 89 -8.88 3.31 24.96
N LEU A 90 -8.57 2.36 24.08
CA LEU A 90 -9.51 1.85 23.07
C LEU A 90 -10.76 1.20 23.67
N ALA A 91 -10.77 0.85 24.96
CA ALA A 91 -11.96 0.32 25.64
C ALA A 91 -13.05 1.38 25.87
N ALA A 92 -12.70 2.67 25.82
CA ALA A 92 -13.61 3.79 26.09
C ALA A 92 -14.04 4.53 24.81
N ILE A 93 -13.81 3.97 23.62
CA ILE A 93 -14.20 4.59 22.36
C ILE A 93 -15.73 4.55 22.19
N THR A 94 -16.31 5.67 21.73
CA THR A 94 -17.74 5.70 21.39
C THR A 94 -18.00 4.98 20.06
N PRO A 95 -19.16 4.33 19.86
CA PRO A 95 -19.48 3.63 18.60
C PRO A 95 -19.36 4.52 17.35
N ARG A 96 -19.73 5.79 17.44
CA ARG A 96 -19.60 6.76 16.33
C ARG A 96 -18.14 6.99 15.92
N GLU A 97 -17.26 7.20 16.91
CA GLU A 97 -15.82 7.39 16.66
C GLU A 97 -15.17 6.10 16.16
N GLU A 98 -15.60 4.94 16.65
CA GLU A 98 -15.16 3.64 16.13
C GLU A 98 -15.55 3.46 14.65
N LEU A 99 -16.78 3.83 14.28
CA LEU A 99 -17.24 3.79 12.90
C LEU A 99 -16.43 4.74 11.99
N ARG A 100 -16.17 5.96 12.46
CA ARG A 100 -15.33 6.94 11.73
C ARG A 100 -13.90 6.43 11.52
N ARG A 101 -13.31 5.81 12.55
CA ARG A 101 -11.97 5.21 12.45
C ARG A 101 -11.96 4.00 11.51
N ASN A 102 -13.03 3.19 11.50
CA ASN A 102 -13.17 2.11 10.53
C ASN A 102 -13.24 2.65 9.09
N MET A 103 -13.96 3.76 8.85
CA MET A 103 -13.96 4.41 7.53
C MET A 103 -12.59 4.95 7.14
N THR A 104 -11.84 5.51 8.09
CA THR A 104 -10.46 5.96 7.84
C THR A 104 -9.52 4.77 7.55
N HIS A 105 -9.75 3.62 8.21
CA HIS A 105 -9.04 2.39 7.93
C HIS A 105 -9.35 1.82 6.54
N LEU A 106 -10.60 1.92 6.08
CA LEU A 106 -10.97 1.61 4.71
C LEU A 106 -10.25 2.52 3.69
N VAL A 107 -10.03 3.80 4.02
CA VAL A 107 -9.19 4.68 3.18
C VAL A 107 -7.74 4.22 3.13
N TRP A 108 -7.17 3.70 4.23
CA TRP A 108 -5.83 3.09 4.22
C TRP A 108 -5.77 1.84 3.33
N LEU A 109 -6.80 0.99 3.39
CA LEU A 109 -6.87 -0.20 2.53
C LEU A 109 -7.08 0.15 1.06
N PHE A 110 -7.86 1.19 0.78
CA PHE A 110 -7.97 1.75 -0.56
C PHE A 110 -6.61 2.27 -1.05
N ALA A 111 -5.89 3.04 -0.23
CA ALA A 111 -4.55 3.52 -0.56
C ALA A 111 -3.59 2.35 -0.83
N TYR A 112 -3.67 1.30 -0.02
CA TYR A 112 -2.86 0.09 -0.20
C TYR A 112 -3.19 -0.65 -1.49
N ALA A 113 -4.47 -0.88 -1.79
CA ALA A 113 -4.90 -1.50 -3.04
C ALA A 113 -4.48 -0.67 -4.27
N TRP A 114 -4.57 0.66 -4.16
CA TRP A 114 -4.13 1.56 -5.22
C TRP A 114 -2.61 1.51 -5.42
N ALA A 115 -1.83 1.46 -4.35
CA ALA A 115 -0.38 1.29 -4.44
C ALA A 115 0.02 -0.09 -5.02
N ILE A 116 -0.70 -1.17 -4.67
CA ILE A 116 -0.52 -2.50 -5.26
C ILE A 116 -0.78 -2.47 -6.77
N TYR A 117 -1.85 -1.80 -7.23
CA TYR A 117 -2.14 -1.69 -8.66
C TYR A 117 -0.96 -1.10 -9.43
N TRP A 118 -0.36 -0.02 -8.94
CA TRP A 118 0.80 0.57 -9.58
C TRP A 118 1.99 -0.40 -9.57
N GLY A 119 2.37 -0.93 -8.41
CA GLY A 119 3.54 -1.80 -8.31
C GLY A 119 3.35 -3.13 -9.02
N ALA A 120 2.42 -3.96 -8.54
CA ALA A 120 2.27 -5.35 -8.96
C ALA A 120 1.47 -5.57 -10.25
N SER A 121 1.03 -4.50 -10.92
CA SER A 121 0.40 -4.59 -12.24
C SER A 121 1.03 -3.62 -13.22
N TYR A 122 0.90 -2.31 -13.02
CA TYR A 122 1.33 -1.34 -14.03
C TYR A 122 2.84 -1.42 -14.31
N PHE A 123 3.68 -1.22 -13.29
CA PHE A 123 5.13 -1.18 -13.43
C PHE A 123 5.74 -2.58 -13.64
N THR A 124 5.16 -3.62 -13.03
CA THR A 124 5.56 -5.01 -13.30
C THR A 124 5.31 -5.45 -14.75
N GLU A 125 4.14 -5.18 -15.32
CA GLU A 125 3.88 -5.57 -16.71
C GLU A 125 4.63 -4.67 -17.71
N GLN A 126 4.92 -3.42 -17.32
CA GLN A 126 5.79 -2.53 -18.08
C GLN A 126 7.21 -3.07 -18.19
N ASP A 127 7.79 -3.63 -17.11
CA ASP A 127 9.13 -4.22 -17.18
C ASP A 127 9.21 -5.35 -18.22
N GLY A 128 8.13 -6.14 -18.34
CA GLY A 128 7.99 -7.14 -19.41
C GLY A 128 8.18 -6.56 -20.82
N THR A 129 7.74 -5.32 -21.08
CA THR A 129 7.97 -4.65 -22.38
C THR A 129 9.41 -4.11 -22.51
N TRP A 130 10.02 -3.68 -21.41
CA TRP A 130 11.40 -3.20 -21.39
C TRP A 130 12.39 -4.33 -21.69
N HIS A 131 12.13 -5.53 -21.17
CA HIS A 131 12.86 -6.75 -21.52
C HIS A 131 12.81 -7.11 -23.01
N GLN A 132 11.78 -6.67 -23.75
CA GLN A 132 11.72 -6.85 -25.22
C GLN A 132 12.44 -5.74 -25.99
N THR A 133 12.93 -4.73 -25.29
CA THR A 133 13.49 -3.51 -25.89
C THR A 133 15.01 -3.47 -25.81
N VAL A 134 15.59 -3.95 -24.71
CA VAL A 134 17.03 -3.87 -24.46
C VAL A 134 17.65 -5.22 -24.10
N VAL A 135 18.90 -5.41 -24.50
CA VAL A 135 19.79 -6.39 -23.87
C VAL A 135 20.39 -5.70 -22.65
N ARG A 136 20.24 -6.29 -21.47
CA ARG A 136 20.51 -5.63 -20.19
C ARG A 136 22.02 -5.51 -19.93
N ASP A 137 22.50 -4.29 -19.72
CA ASP A 137 23.89 -4.02 -19.28
C ASP A 137 24.10 -4.27 -17.78
N THR A 138 23.03 -4.18 -17.00
CA THR A 138 23.03 -4.31 -15.53
C THR A 138 21.67 -4.77 -15.03
N ASP A 139 21.63 -5.15 -13.76
CA ASP A 139 20.40 -5.44 -13.04
C ASP A 139 19.59 -4.22 -12.65
N PHE A 140 20.21 -3.05 -12.62
CA PHE A 140 19.53 -1.78 -12.34
C PHE A 140 19.06 -1.12 -13.63
N THR A 141 18.14 -1.73 -14.37
CA THR A 141 17.51 -1.07 -15.53
C THR A 141 16.59 0.07 -15.07
N PRO A 142 16.24 1.02 -15.94
CA PRO A 142 15.22 2.03 -15.65
C PRO A 142 13.92 1.44 -15.08
N SER A 143 13.43 0.35 -15.70
CA SER A 143 12.22 -0.35 -15.27
C SER A 143 12.39 -1.03 -13.91
N HIS A 144 13.52 -1.69 -13.66
CA HIS A 144 13.79 -2.36 -12.38
C HIS A 144 13.89 -1.37 -11.21
N ILE A 145 14.53 -0.22 -11.41
CA ILE A 145 14.61 0.86 -10.39
C ILE A 145 13.19 1.25 -9.98
N ILE A 146 12.33 1.55 -10.94
CA ILE A 146 10.95 1.98 -10.65
C ILE A 146 10.10 0.82 -10.09
N GLU A 147 10.20 -0.38 -10.64
CA GLU A 147 9.40 -1.51 -10.20
C GLU A 147 9.81 -1.97 -8.80
N PHE A 148 11.02 -2.53 -8.68
CA PHE A 148 11.46 -3.24 -7.49
C PHE A 148 11.91 -2.32 -6.36
N TYR A 149 12.48 -1.17 -6.71
CA TYR A 149 13.12 -0.29 -5.74
C TYR A 149 12.32 0.96 -5.40
N LEU A 150 11.28 1.28 -6.17
CA LEU A 150 10.33 2.36 -5.85
C LEU A 150 8.93 1.83 -5.49
N THR A 151 8.25 1.22 -6.46
CA THR A 151 6.81 0.95 -6.33
C THR A 151 6.52 -0.15 -5.33
N TYR A 152 7.39 -1.17 -5.26
CA TYR A 152 7.29 -2.27 -4.31
C TYR A 152 7.46 -1.81 -2.85
N PRO A 153 8.55 -1.10 -2.50
CA PRO A 153 8.68 -0.48 -1.19
C PRO A 153 7.51 0.44 -0.83
N ILE A 154 7.03 1.27 -1.76
CA ILE A 154 5.90 2.18 -1.50
C ILE A 154 4.63 1.41 -1.09
N TYR A 155 4.26 0.35 -1.81
CA TYR A 155 3.06 -0.40 -1.42
C TYR A 155 3.29 -1.17 -0.11
N ILE A 156 4.49 -1.68 0.16
CA ILE A 156 4.84 -2.31 1.45
C ILE A 156 4.66 -1.30 2.60
N ILE A 157 5.22 -0.09 2.45
CA ILE A 157 5.09 1.00 3.43
C ILE A 157 3.63 1.32 3.71
N THR A 158 2.82 1.40 2.66
CA THR A 158 1.39 1.67 2.73
C THR A 158 0.63 0.54 3.42
N GLY A 159 0.94 -0.72 3.10
CA GLY A 159 0.35 -1.90 3.71
C GLY A 159 0.60 -1.97 5.22
N PHE A 160 1.85 -1.78 5.64
CA PHE A 160 2.19 -1.71 7.06
C PHE A 160 1.54 -0.52 7.77
N ALA A 161 1.42 0.63 7.12
CA ALA A 161 0.71 1.77 7.67
C ALA A 161 -0.78 1.46 7.90
N SER A 162 -1.42 0.76 6.96
CA SER A 162 -2.81 0.29 7.09
C SER A 162 -2.97 -0.69 8.26
N PHE A 163 -2.08 -1.67 8.38
CA PHE A 163 -2.06 -2.63 9.49
C PHE A 163 -1.84 -1.94 10.84
N LEU A 164 -0.83 -1.07 10.93
CA LEU A 164 -0.53 -0.32 12.15
C LEU A 164 -1.69 0.58 12.54
N TYR A 165 -2.35 1.24 11.58
CA TYR A 165 -3.54 2.03 11.84
C TYR A 165 -4.62 1.19 12.54
N ALA A 166 -5.01 0.06 11.95
CA ALA A 166 -6.00 -0.84 12.56
C ALA A 166 -5.57 -1.29 13.96
N LYS A 167 -4.33 -1.74 14.09
CA LYS A 167 -3.73 -2.24 15.34
C LYS A 167 -3.80 -1.25 16.51
N THR A 168 -3.76 0.05 16.21
CA THR A 168 -3.59 1.11 17.22
C THR A 168 -4.80 2.05 17.36
N ARG A 169 -5.82 1.91 16.50
CA ARG A 169 -7.02 2.77 16.47
C ARG A 169 -8.33 2.01 16.62
N LEU A 170 -8.33 0.69 16.36
CA LEU A 170 -9.55 -0.11 16.31
C LEU A 170 -9.51 -1.22 17.37
N PRO A 171 -10.58 -1.38 18.18
CA PRO A 171 -10.62 -2.41 19.22
C PRO A 171 -10.44 -3.83 18.68
N HIS A 172 -11.06 -4.15 17.52
CA HIS A 172 -11.04 -5.49 16.92
C HIS A 172 -9.61 -6.02 16.71
N TRP A 173 -8.69 -5.18 16.18
CA TRP A 173 -7.31 -5.59 15.91
C TRP A 173 -6.33 -5.23 17.04
N ASN A 174 -6.76 -4.52 18.09
CA ASN A 174 -5.88 -4.07 19.16
C ASN A 174 -5.29 -5.24 19.99
N LYS A 175 -6.05 -6.32 20.20
CA LYS A 175 -5.58 -7.50 20.94
C LYS A 175 -5.24 -8.65 19.97
N GLY A 176 -4.07 -9.27 20.14
CA GLY A 176 -3.60 -10.35 19.26
C GLY A 176 -3.08 -9.86 17.90
N MET A 177 -2.78 -10.76 16.97
CA MET A 177 -2.41 -10.41 15.60
C MET A 177 -3.37 -11.10 14.65
N SER A 178 -4.00 -10.35 13.77
CA SER A 178 -4.81 -10.94 12.72
C SER A 178 -3.89 -11.68 11.75
N LEU A 179 -4.04 -13.01 11.67
CA LEU A 179 -3.31 -13.83 10.74
C LEU A 179 -3.51 -13.39 9.28
N PRO A 180 -4.75 -13.20 8.76
CA PRO A 180 -4.92 -12.74 7.39
C PRO A 180 -4.28 -11.37 7.16
N TYR A 181 -4.38 -10.44 8.12
CA TYR A 181 -3.76 -9.13 7.97
C TYR A 181 -2.23 -9.21 7.98
N LEU A 182 -1.64 -10.03 8.85
CA LEU A 182 -0.19 -10.24 8.89
C LEU A 182 0.31 -10.82 7.56
N ILE A 183 -0.39 -11.82 7.02
CA ILE A 183 -0.07 -12.40 5.71
C ILE A 183 -0.18 -11.35 4.61
N THR A 184 -1.24 -10.52 4.61
CA THR A 184 -1.45 -9.47 3.60
C THR A 184 -0.32 -8.43 3.57
N VAL A 185 0.29 -8.08 4.71
CA VAL A 185 1.33 -7.04 4.75
C VAL A 185 2.75 -7.59 4.75
N VAL A 186 2.98 -8.80 5.27
CA VAL A 186 4.30 -9.45 5.26
C VAL A 186 4.53 -10.25 3.98
N GLY A 187 3.47 -10.79 3.39
CA GLY A 187 3.51 -11.55 2.13
C GLY A 187 4.31 -10.85 1.03
N PRO A 188 4.20 -9.51 0.86
CA PRO A 188 5.07 -8.77 -0.02
C PRO A 188 6.57 -9.01 0.10
N PHE A 189 7.12 -9.24 1.29
CA PHE A 189 8.56 -9.51 1.44
C PHE A 189 8.98 -10.84 0.81
N MET A 190 8.03 -11.74 0.53
CA MET A 190 8.29 -12.97 -0.22
C MET A 190 8.56 -12.72 -1.71
N ILE A 191 8.49 -11.47 -2.17
CA ILE A 191 8.94 -11.04 -3.49
C ILE A 191 10.46 -10.93 -3.58
N LEU A 192 11.16 -10.68 -2.46
CA LEU A 192 12.61 -10.46 -2.44
C LEU A 192 13.43 -11.63 -3.00
N PRO A 193 13.09 -12.91 -2.72
CA PRO A 193 13.72 -14.03 -3.40
C PRO A 193 13.54 -13.98 -4.92
N ASN A 194 12.38 -13.55 -5.43
CA ASN A 194 12.15 -13.47 -6.87
C ASN A 194 12.93 -12.31 -7.49
N VAL A 195 12.99 -11.15 -6.83
CA VAL A 195 13.81 -10.01 -7.28
C VAL A 195 15.28 -10.41 -7.29
N GLY A 196 15.80 -10.95 -6.18
CA GLY A 196 17.21 -11.38 -6.11
C GLY A 196 17.55 -12.50 -7.10
N LEU A 197 16.65 -13.44 -7.35
CA LEU A 197 16.85 -14.45 -8.39
C LEU A 197 16.66 -13.88 -9.81
N ASN A 198 15.81 -12.87 -10.01
CA ASN A 198 15.64 -12.20 -11.30
C ASN A 198 16.94 -11.48 -11.67
N GLU A 199 17.55 -10.80 -10.71
CA GLU A 199 18.83 -10.13 -10.87
C GLU A 199 19.98 -11.14 -11.06
N TRP A 200 20.09 -12.14 -10.17
CA TRP A 200 21.21 -13.09 -10.23
C TRP A 200 21.08 -14.17 -11.29
N GLY A 201 19.88 -14.63 -11.61
CA GLY A 201 19.73 -15.73 -12.54
C GLY A 201 19.68 -15.31 -14.01
N HIS A 202 19.46 -14.03 -14.31
CA HIS A 202 19.75 -13.50 -15.64
C HIS A 202 21.27 -13.33 -15.90
N THR A 203 22.09 -13.22 -14.85
CA THR A 203 23.56 -13.16 -14.94
C THR A 203 24.24 -14.54 -14.96
N PHE A 204 23.61 -15.58 -14.40
CA PHE A 204 24.07 -16.97 -14.53
C PHE A 204 23.32 -17.68 -15.66
N TRP A 205 23.98 -17.80 -16.82
CA TRP A 205 23.56 -18.46 -18.07
C TRP A 205 23.04 -19.90 -17.90
N PHE A 206 21.90 -20.09 -17.22
CA PHE A 206 21.15 -21.34 -17.14
C PHE A 206 19.93 -21.22 -18.05
N MET A 207 19.63 -22.29 -18.79
CA MET A 207 18.53 -22.29 -19.76
C MET A 207 17.22 -21.83 -19.12
N GLU A 208 16.46 -21.03 -19.87
CA GLU A 208 15.13 -20.53 -19.50
C GLU A 208 14.20 -21.64 -18.98
N GLU A 209 14.39 -22.89 -19.42
CA GLU A 209 13.62 -24.06 -18.95
C GLU A 209 13.82 -24.42 -17.46
N LEU A 210 14.99 -24.14 -16.87
CA LEU A 210 15.27 -24.37 -15.44
C LEU A 210 15.09 -23.09 -14.60
N PHE A 211 15.10 -21.93 -15.25
CA PHE A 211 15.11 -20.61 -14.64
C PHE A 211 13.70 -19.97 -14.58
N VAL A 212 12.93 -20.02 -15.67
CA VAL A 212 11.60 -19.42 -15.77
C VAL A 212 10.61 -20.12 -14.84
N ALA A 213 10.55 -21.46 -14.85
CA ALA A 213 9.50 -22.20 -14.14
C ALA A 213 9.57 -22.09 -12.61
N PRO A 214 10.72 -22.23 -11.93
CA PRO A 214 10.79 -22.12 -10.47
C PRO A 214 10.72 -20.68 -9.95
N LEU A 215 11.26 -19.72 -10.70
CA LEU A 215 11.31 -18.30 -10.30
C LEU A 215 9.95 -17.62 -10.47
N HIS A 216 9.26 -17.88 -11.58
CA HIS A 216 7.90 -17.35 -11.78
C HIS A 216 6.89 -17.95 -10.79
N TYR A 217 7.14 -19.17 -10.30
CA TYR A 217 6.29 -19.79 -9.28
C TYR A 217 6.33 -19.05 -7.93
N GLY A 218 7.41 -18.32 -7.64
CA GLY A 218 7.45 -17.43 -6.47
C GLY A 218 6.39 -16.33 -6.54
N PHE A 219 6.10 -15.78 -7.72
CA PHE A 219 5.03 -14.79 -7.91
C PHE A 219 3.64 -15.41 -7.68
N VAL A 220 3.48 -16.72 -7.92
CA VAL A 220 2.24 -17.46 -7.59
C VAL A 220 2.03 -17.51 -6.07
N ILE A 221 3.10 -17.78 -5.30
CA ILE A 221 3.04 -17.74 -3.83
C ILE A 221 2.67 -16.33 -3.37
N PHE A 222 3.27 -15.28 -3.94
CA PHE A 222 2.90 -13.90 -3.66
C PHE A 222 1.41 -13.63 -3.94
N GLY A 223 0.89 -14.08 -5.09
CA GLY A 223 -0.53 -13.99 -5.44
C GLY A 223 -1.42 -14.68 -4.40
N TRP A 224 -1.06 -15.88 -3.93
CA TRP A 224 -1.80 -16.60 -2.89
C TRP A 224 -1.77 -15.90 -1.53
N LEU A 225 -0.66 -15.27 -1.16
CA LEU A 225 -0.59 -14.51 0.08
C LEU A 225 -1.39 -13.20 -0.03
N ALA A 226 -1.44 -12.56 -1.21
CA ALA A 226 -2.26 -11.37 -1.43
C ALA A 226 -3.76 -11.65 -1.24
N LEU A 227 -4.23 -12.88 -1.54
CA LEU A 227 -5.61 -13.31 -1.29
C LEU A 227 -6.02 -13.29 0.19
N ALA A 228 -5.06 -13.23 1.13
CA ALA A 228 -5.37 -13.05 2.55
C ALA A 228 -6.14 -11.75 2.84
N VAL A 229 -6.14 -10.79 1.90
CA VAL A 229 -6.98 -9.57 1.98
C VAL A 229 -8.46 -9.90 2.12
N MET A 230 -8.93 -11.02 1.56
CA MET A 230 -10.32 -11.46 1.73
C MET A 230 -10.65 -11.69 3.22
N GLY A 231 -9.72 -12.28 3.98
CA GLY A 231 -9.85 -12.45 5.43
C GLY A 231 -9.82 -11.12 6.19
N VAL A 232 -9.05 -10.14 5.71
CA VAL A 232 -9.04 -8.78 6.28
C VAL A 232 -10.39 -8.09 6.06
N VAL A 233 -10.97 -8.21 4.86
CA VAL A 233 -12.29 -7.64 4.54
C VAL A 233 -13.37 -8.26 5.42
N LEU A 234 -13.36 -9.58 5.63
CA LEU A 234 -14.30 -10.23 6.56
C LEU A 234 -14.16 -9.68 7.99
N GLN A 235 -12.95 -9.49 8.48
CA GLN A 235 -12.72 -8.89 9.80
C GLN A 235 -13.21 -7.43 9.89
N ILE A 236 -13.15 -6.68 8.79
CA ILE A 236 -13.73 -5.34 8.75
C ILE A 236 -15.24 -5.39 8.84
N MET A 237 -15.88 -6.32 8.13
CA MET A 237 -17.31 -6.53 8.28
C MET A 237 -17.66 -6.90 9.72
N ASP A 238 -16.90 -7.77 10.37
CA ASP A 238 -17.08 -8.11 11.78
C ASP A 238 -16.89 -6.91 12.72
N SER A 239 -15.93 -6.01 12.41
CA SER A 239 -15.73 -4.78 13.19
C SER A 239 -16.84 -3.75 12.97
N LEU A 240 -17.46 -3.72 11.79
CA LEU A 240 -18.53 -2.78 11.45
C LEU A 240 -19.90 -3.26 11.91
N ASN A 241 -20.17 -4.56 11.86
CA ASN A 241 -21.45 -5.17 12.17
C ASN A 241 -22.07 -4.72 13.51
N PRO A 242 -21.35 -4.69 14.66
CA PRO A 242 -21.94 -4.24 15.92
C PRO A 242 -22.21 -2.73 15.98
N LEU A 243 -21.62 -1.95 15.07
CA LEU A 243 -21.75 -0.48 15.02
C LEU A 243 -22.92 -0.03 14.13
N ILE A 244 -23.32 -0.89 13.21
CA ILE A 244 -24.45 -0.68 12.32
C ILE A 244 -25.70 -1.15 13.08
N GLY A 245 -26.46 -0.19 13.63
CA GLY A 245 -27.59 -0.48 14.50
C GLY A 245 -28.66 -1.37 13.84
N ARG A 246 -29.52 -1.98 14.67
CA ARG A 246 -30.68 -2.78 14.22
C ARG A 246 -31.55 -2.04 13.20
N GLU A 247 -31.54 -0.72 13.23
CA GLU A 247 -32.24 0.16 12.29
C GLU A 247 -31.78 -0.06 10.84
N VAL A 248 -30.48 -0.22 10.59
CA VAL A 248 -29.97 -0.49 9.23
C VAL A 248 -30.31 -1.90 8.80
N CYS A 249 -30.18 -2.90 9.69
CA CYS A 249 -30.63 -4.27 9.40
C CYS A 249 -32.14 -4.27 9.07
N SER A 250 -32.95 -3.59 9.88
CA SER A 250 -34.39 -3.47 9.64
C SER A 250 -34.74 -2.64 8.40
N ALA A 251 -33.92 -1.65 8.02
CA ALA A 251 -34.08 -0.85 6.81
C ALA A 251 -33.71 -1.64 5.54
N ILE A 252 -32.72 -2.54 5.64
CA ILE A 252 -32.38 -3.51 4.60
C ILE A 252 -33.51 -4.54 4.47
N ASP A 253 -33.95 -5.14 5.58
CA ASP A 253 -35.01 -6.16 5.61
C ASP A 253 -36.38 -5.60 5.16
N SER A 254 -36.63 -4.31 5.39
CA SER A 254 -37.85 -3.62 4.95
C SER A 254 -37.76 -3.05 3.52
N GLY A 255 -36.62 -3.17 2.84
CA GLY A 255 -36.40 -2.61 1.50
C GLY A 255 -36.33 -1.09 1.44
N ALA A 256 -36.21 -0.42 2.60
CA ALA A 256 -36.04 1.03 2.70
C ALA A 256 -34.63 1.48 2.26
N CYS A 257 -33.64 0.61 2.38
CA CYS A 257 -32.30 0.81 1.82
C CYS A 257 -32.28 0.32 0.37
N LYS A 258 -32.44 1.22 -0.60
CA LYS A 258 -32.22 0.90 -2.02
C LYS A 258 -30.71 0.90 -2.28
N CYS A 259 -30.10 -0.28 -2.30
CA CYS A 259 -28.79 -0.48 -2.90
C CYS A 259 -28.85 -0.20 -4.41
#